data_AF-M1C0A0-F1
#
_entry.id   AF-M1C0A0-F1
#
_cell.length_a   1.000
_cell.length_b   1.000
_cell.length_c   1.000
_cell.angle_alpha   90.00
_cell.angle_beta   90.00
_cell.angle_gamma   90.00
#
_symmetry.space_group_name_H-M   'P 1'
#
loop_
_entity.id
_entity.type
_entity.pdbx_description
1 polymer ?
#
loop_
_entity_poly.entity_id
_entity_poly.type
_entity_poly.pdbx_seq_one_letter_code
_entity_poly.pdbx_strand_id
1 'polypeptide(L)'
;MKKLCMWKSLSTTRQVSHAPTTVFTTRRRTLSSSSSFDIKNVTKSNFESALKDLRGLLRDADFVAVDLEMTGVTSAPWRESFDYDRYDISYLKVKDSAEKFAVVQFGVCPFRWDSHKQSFIAHP
;
A
#
# COMPACT_ATOMS: atom_id res chain seq x y z
N MET A 1 -4.63 32.31 -6.66
CA MET A 1 -4.98 32.92 -5.36
C MET A 1 -3.96 32.46 -4.32
N LYS A 2 -3.01 33.32 -3.96
CA LYS A 2 -1.97 33.04 -2.94
C LYS A 2 -2.20 34.02 -1.80
N LYS A 3 -2.70 33.55 -0.65
CA LYS A 3 -2.85 34.39 0.54
C LYS A 3 -1.69 34.12 1.48
N LEU A 4 -0.76 35.07 1.43
CA LEU A 4 0.23 35.39 2.45
C LEU A 4 -0.53 35.83 3.72
N CYS A 5 -0.31 35.16 4.84
CA CYS A 5 -0.80 35.63 6.14
C CYS A 5 0.37 35.83 7.10
N MET A 6 0.53 37.10 7.47
CA MET A 6 1.48 37.63 8.44
C MET A 6 1.24 37.04 9.84
N TRP A 7 2.31 36.63 10.51
CA TRP A 7 2.29 36.30 11.93
C TRP A 7 2.51 37.59 12.73
N LYS A 8 1.53 37.99 13.55
CA LYS A 8 1.71 39.03 14.57
C LYS A 8 2.09 38.36 15.88
N SER A 9 3.21 38.80 16.45
CA SER A 9 3.66 38.43 17.79
C SER A 9 2.78 39.12 18.83
N LEU A 10 2.30 38.36 19.82
CA LEU A 10 1.76 38.89 21.06
C LEU A 10 2.43 38.18 22.23
N SER A 11 3.26 38.95 22.93
CA SER A 11 3.84 38.63 24.23
C SER A 11 2.76 38.75 25.30
N THR A 12 2.63 37.78 26.20
CA THR A 12 1.86 37.94 27.44
C THR A 12 2.55 37.23 28.59
N THR A 13 2.68 37.98 29.68
CA THR A 13 3.49 37.74 30.87
C THR A 13 2.85 36.73 31.84
N ARG A 14 3.74 36.00 32.53
CA ARG A 14 3.54 35.03 33.61
C ARG A 14 2.50 35.40 34.69
N GLN A 15 1.83 34.37 35.21
CA GLN A 15 1.60 34.19 36.65
C GLN A 15 1.85 32.71 37.02
N VAL A 16 2.55 32.50 38.14
CA VAL A 16 2.93 31.20 38.70
C VAL A 16 2.08 30.99 39.95
N SER A 17 1.30 29.92 39.99
CA SER A 17 0.64 29.43 41.20
C SER A 17 1.07 27.99 41.46
N HIS A 18 1.70 27.78 42.62
CA HIS A 18 2.14 26.47 43.08
C HIS A 18 0.94 25.64 43.57
N ALA A 19 0.82 24.41 43.09
CA ALA A 19 -0.14 23.42 43.56
C ALA A 19 0.55 22.06 43.75
N PRO A 20 0.12 21.24 44.73
CA PRO A 20 0.90 20.14 45.29
C PRO A 20 1.04 18.95 44.33
N THR A 21 2.27 18.41 44.27
CA THR A 21 2.65 17.25 43.48
C THR A 21 1.91 16.00 43.95
N THR A 22 0.82 15.65 43.28
CA THR A 22 0.23 14.32 43.39
C THR A 22 0.76 13.50 42.21
N VAL A 23 1.58 12.49 42.51
CA VAL A 23 2.15 11.59 41.49
C VAL A 23 1.03 10.67 40.98
N PHE A 24 0.29 11.15 39.99
CA PHE A 24 -0.58 10.29 39.21
C PHE A 24 0.28 9.48 38.25
N THR A 25 0.42 8.18 38.50
CA THR A 25 0.92 7.23 37.50
C THR A 25 -0.11 7.20 36.37
N THR A 26 0.14 7.99 35.33
CA THR A 26 -0.61 7.91 34.09
C THR A 26 -0.23 6.60 33.41
N ARG A 27 -1.02 5.55 33.61
CA ARG A 27 -0.97 4.36 32.76
C ARG A 27 -1.33 4.84 31.35
N ARG A 28 -0.31 5.04 30.53
CA ARG A 28 -0.43 5.45 29.12
C ARG A 28 -1.19 4.32 28.41
N ARG A 29 -2.51 4.46 28.28
CA ARG A 29 -3.30 3.63 27.35
C ARG A 29 -2.69 3.87 25.98
N THR A 30 -2.09 2.83 25.42
CA THR A 30 -1.74 2.79 24.00
C THR A 30 -3.03 3.00 23.24
N LEU A 31 -3.21 4.21 22.73
CA LEU A 31 -4.26 4.53 21.77
C LEU A 31 -4.07 3.56 20.61
N SER A 32 -5.10 2.76 20.33
CA SER A 32 -5.14 1.89 19.17
C SER A 32 -4.77 2.73 17.96
N SER A 33 -3.62 2.42 17.35
CA SER A 33 -3.24 3.00 16.08
C SER A 33 -4.41 2.74 15.13
N SER A 34 -4.98 3.81 14.57
CA SER A 34 -5.77 3.72 13.35
C SER A 34 -5.03 2.77 12.42
N SER A 35 -5.66 1.64 12.07
CA SER A 35 -5.05 0.60 11.26
C SER A 35 -4.82 1.14 9.86
N SER A 36 -3.72 1.87 9.67
CA SER A 36 -3.09 1.94 8.36
C SER A 36 -2.87 0.49 7.95
N PHE A 37 -3.43 0.11 6.80
CA PHE A 37 -3.09 -1.16 6.19
C PHE A 37 -1.58 -1.14 5.94
N ASP A 38 -0.83 -1.92 6.70
CA ASP A 38 0.61 -2.06 6.50
C ASP A 38 0.82 -2.96 5.28
N ILE A 39 1.09 -2.33 4.14
CA ILE A 39 1.53 -3.00 2.93
C ILE A 39 3.00 -3.43 3.12
N LYS A 40 3.30 -4.71 2.93
CA LYS A 40 4.68 -5.21 3.11
C LYS A 40 5.54 -4.88 1.89
N ASN A 41 6.41 -3.88 2.01
CA ASN A 41 7.41 -3.62 0.98
C ASN A 41 8.53 -4.68 0.98
N VAL A 42 8.60 -5.46 -0.10
CA VAL A 42 9.60 -6.51 -0.29
C VAL A 42 10.68 -6.02 -1.24
N THR A 43 11.93 -6.10 -0.78
CA THR A 43 13.13 -5.74 -1.54
C THR A 43 14.12 -6.91 -1.53
N LYS A 44 15.23 -6.79 -2.25
CA LYS A 44 16.25 -7.83 -2.31
C LYS A 44 16.80 -8.23 -0.93
N SER A 45 16.88 -7.31 0.03
CA SER A 45 17.46 -7.57 1.35
C SER A 45 16.54 -8.39 2.28
N ASN A 46 15.22 -8.36 2.04
CA ASN A 46 14.24 -9.05 2.89
C ASN A 46 13.46 -10.16 2.15
N PHE A 47 13.75 -10.39 0.87
CA PHE A 47 12.99 -11.28 -0.01
C PHE A 47 12.81 -12.69 0.57
N GLU A 48 13.89 -13.33 1.04
CA GLU A 48 13.81 -14.72 1.52
C GLU A 48 12.88 -14.87 2.74
N SER A 49 12.98 -13.93 3.68
CA SER A 49 12.11 -13.90 4.86
C SER A 49 10.66 -13.62 4.46
N ALA A 50 10.44 -12.62 3.60
CA ALA A 50 9.11 -12.27 3.12
C ALA A 50 8.45 -13.40 2.33
N LEU A 51 9.21 -14.13 1.51
CA LEU A 51 8.73 -15.27 0.73
C LEU A 51 8.32 -16.44 1.64
N LYS A 52 9.06 -16.69 2.72
CA LYS A 52 8.69 -17.70 3.72
C LYS A 52 7.34 -17.37 4.37
N ASP A 53 7.13 -16.12 4.75
CA ASP A 53 5.85 -15.67 5.33
C ASP A 53 4.72 -15.76 4.31
N LEU A 54 4.96 -15.29 3.08
CA LEU A 54 3.99 -15.31 1.99
C LEU A 54 3.53 -16.73 1.67
N ARG A 55 4.43 -17.73 1.67
CA ARG A 55 4.07 -19.13 1.47
C ARG A 55 3.06 -19.65 2.51
N GLY A 56 3.11 -19.14 3.75
CA GLY A 56 2.09 -19.44 4.75
C GLY A 56 0.74 -18.86 4.37
N LEU A 57 0.72 -17.55 4.09
CA LEU A 57 -0.49 -16.84 3.70
C LEU A 57 -1.15 -17.42 2.45
N LEU A 58 -0.36 -17.84 1.45
CA LEU A 58 -0.86 -18.45 0.23
C LEU A 58 -1.52 -19.81 0.45
N ARG A 59 -1.05 -20.60 1.42
CA ARG A 59 -1.69 -21.89 1.75
C ARG A 59 -3.05 -21.71 2.41
N ASP A 60 -3.21 -20.63 3.18
CA ASP A 60 -4.42 -20.36 3.95
C ASP A 60 -5.41 -19.46 3.20
N ALA A 61 -5.03 -18.94 2.03
CA ALA A 61 -5.86 -18.03 1.24
C ALA A 61 -6.92 -18.76 0.40
N ASP A 62 -8.09 -18.15 0.28
CA ASP A 62 -9.16 -18.62 -0.60
C ASP A 62 -8.94 -18.16 -2.04
N PHE A 63 -8.37 -16.96 -2.22
CA PHE A 63 -7.93 -16.45 -3.51
C PHE A 63 -6.79 -15.44 -3.34
N VAL A 64 -6.14 -15.10 -4.46
CA VAL A 64 -5.01 -14.17 -4.49
C VAL A 64 -5.25 -13.16 -5.60
N ALA A 65 -5.12 -11.87 -5.27
CA ALA A 65 -5.04 -10.81 -6.26
C ALA A 65 -3.57 -10.53 -6.59
N VAL A 66 -3.28 -10.27 -7.87
CA VAL A 66 -1.96 -9.89 -8.35
C VAL A 66 -2.06 -8.67 -9.25
N ASP A 67 -1.02 -7.84 -9.23
CA ASP A 67 -0.91 -6.68 -10.11
C ASP A 67 0.57 -6.40 -10.42
N LEU A 68 0.84 -5.84 -11.61
CA LEU A 68 2.20 -5.60 -12.10
C LEU A 68 2.41 -4.13 -12.42
N GLU A 69 3.55 -3.60 -12.00
CA GLU A 69 4.06 -2.34 -12.54
C GLU A 69 5.19 -2.64 -13.51
N MET A 70 5.13 -2.05 -14.71
CA MET A 70 6.07 -2.28 -15.79
C MET A 70 6.79 -1.00 -16.21
N THR A 71 7.95 -1.14 -16.85
CA THR A 71 8.69 0.01 -17.41
C THR A 71 8.00 0.69 -18.60
N GLY A 72 6.94 0.09 -19.14
CA GLY A 72 6.14 0.63 -20.23
C GLY A 72 4.88 -0.19 -20.47
N VAL A 73 3.99 0.35 -21.32
CA VAL A 73 2.66 -0.22 -21.59
C VAL A 73 2.54 -0.66 -23.06
N THR A 74 2.73 0.27 -24.00
CA THR A 74 2.61 0.01 -25.44
C THR A 74 3.95 0.21 -26.14
N SER A 75 4.41 -0.80 -26.88
CA SER A 75 5.72 -0.77 -27.56
C SER A 75 5.82 0.24 -28.71
N ALA A 76 4.69 0.59 -29.32
CA ALA A 76 4.59 1.60 -30.37
C ALA A 76 3.14 2.10 -30.52
N PRO A 77 2.90 3.35 -30.96
CA PRO A 77 1.54 3.90 -31.07
C PRO A 77 0.58 3.09 -31.96
N TRP A 78 1.08 2.44 -33.01
CA TRP A 78 0.28 1.60 -33.92
C TRP A 78 0.03 0.18 -33.39
N ARG A 79 0.59 -0.16 -32.22
CA ARG A 79 0.40 -1.44 -31.52
C ARG A 79 -0.61 -1.34 -30.38
N GLU A 80 -1.24 -0.17 -30.20
CA GLU A 80 -2.42 -0.03 -29.34
C GLU A 80 -3.52 -1.03 -29.75
N SER A 81 -4.26 -1.52 -28.76
CA SER A 81 -5.40 -2.40 -29.00
C SER A 81 -6.58 -1.57 -29.48
N PHE A 82 -7.27 -2.05 -30.52
CA PHE A 82 -8.49 -1.44 -31.04
C PHE A 82 -9.67 -2.38 -30.85
N ASP A 83 -10.88 -1.83 -30.71
CA ASP A 83 -12.12 -2.60 -30.48
C ASP A 83 -12.45 -3.61 -31.60
N TYR A 84 -11.87 -3.40 -32.78
CA TYR A 84 -12.05 -4.27 -33.95
C TYR A 84 -10.92 -5.27 -34.16
N ASP A 85 -9.91 -5.29 -33.28
CA ASP A 85 -8.88 -6.31 -33.34
C ASP A 85 -9.52 -7.68 -33.08
N ARG A 86 -9.11 -8.66 -33.89
CA ARG A 86 -9.37 -10.06 -33.55
C ARG A 86 -8.50 -10.45 -32.34
N TYR A 87 -8.96 -11.41 -31.55
CA TYR A 87 -8.26 -11.87 -30.34
C TYR A 87 -6.81 -12.31 -30.59
N ASP A 88 -6.52 -12.94 -31.74
CA ASP A 88 -5.17 -13.34 -32.13
C ASP A 88 -4.26 -12.11 -32.33
N ILE A 89 -4.78 -11.05 -32.92
CA ILE A 89 -4.06 -9.79 -33.13
C ILE A 89 -3.84 -9.05 -31.82
N SER A 90 -4.87 -8.93 -30.97
CA SER A 90 -4.75 -8.30 -29.65
C SER A 90 -3.69 -9.01 -28.79
N TYR A 91 -3.68 -10.35 -28.81
CA TYR A 91 -2.65 -11.14 -28.13
C TYR A 91 -1.25 -10.81 -28.64
N LEU A 92 -1.03 -10.80 -29.96
CA LEU A 92 0.28 -10.50 -30.55
C LEU A 92 0.75 -9.07 -30.25
N LYS A 93 -0.17 -8.10 -30.14
CA LYS A 93 0.14 -6.72 -29.73
C LYS A 93 0.59 -6.65 -28.27
N VAL A 94 -0.16 -7.25 -27.35
CA VAL A 94 0.19 -7.28 -25.93
C VAL A 94 1.48 -8.06 -25.69
N LYS A 95 1.66 -9.20 -26.38
CA LYS A 95 2.88 -10.00 -26.31
C LYS A 95 4.12 -9.18 -26.69
N ASP A 96 4.06 -8.42 -27.77
CA ASP A 96 5.18 -7.58 -28.22
C ASP A 96 5.58 -6.53 -27.16
N SER A 97 4.62 -5.92 -26.46
CA SER A 97 4.91 -5.04 -25.31
C SER A 97 5.50 -5.81 -24.13
N ALA A 98 4.89 -6.94 -23.76
CA ALA A 98 5.30 -7.75 -22.61
C ALA A 98 6.73 -8.31 -22.76
N GLU A 99 7.19 -8.55 -23.99
CA GLU A 99 8.57 -9.01 -24.28
C GLU A 99 9.60 -7.87 -24.26
N LYS A 100 9.18 -6.60 -24.34
CA LYS A 100 10.07 -5.43 -24.40
C LYS A 100 10.20 -4.68 -23.08
N PHE A 101 9.19 -4.73 -22.22
CA PHE A 101 9.18 -4.03 -20.95
C PHE A 101 9.44 -4.97 -19.78
N ALA A 102 10.16 -4.48 -18.78
CA ALA A 102 10.46 -5.24 -17.58
C ALA A 102 9.38 -4.99 -16.53
N VAL A 103 9.05 -6.03 -15.75
CA VAL A 103 8.27 -5.89 -14.51
C VAL A 103 9.20 -5.34 -13.42
N VAL A 104 8.83 -4.22 -12.82
CA VAL A 104 9.61 -3.56 -11.75
C VAL A 104 9.01 -3.78 -10.37
N GLN A 105 7.71 -4.04 -10.29
CA GLN A 105 7.01 -4.40 -9.07
C GLN A 105 5.96 -5.47 -9.36
N PHE A 106 5.87 -6.44 -8.45
CA PHE A 106 4.89 -7.52 -8.48
C PHE A 106 4.08 -7.45 -7.18
N GLY A 107 2.87 -6.91 -7.24
CA GLY A 107 1.94 -6.84 -6.12
C GLY A 107 1.24 -8.18 -5.92
N VAL A 108 1.14 -8.63 -4.67
CA VAL A 108 0.45 -9.88 -4.29
C VAL A 108 -0.39 -9.61 -3.05
N CYS A 109 -1.66 -9.98 -3.09
CA CYS A 109 -2.54 -9.90 -1.92
C CYS A 109 -3.35 -11.18 -1.78
N PRO A 110 -2.96 -12.11 -0.88
CA PRO A 110 -3.79 -13.23 -0.50
C PRO A 110 -4.99 -12.76 0.35
N PHE A 111 -6.15 -13.33 0.07
CA PHE A 111 -7.40 -13.08 0.79
C PHE A 111 -7.92 -14.35 1.45
N ARG A 112 -8.35 -14.23 2.70
CA ARG A 112 -8.98 -15.32 3.44
C ARG A 112 -10.29 -14.88 4.07
N TRP A 113 -11.34 -15.66 3.89
CA TRP A 113 -12.63 -15.45 4.51
C TRP A 113 -12.57 -15.69 6.02
N ASP A 114 -13.06 -14.74 6.79
CA ASP A 114 -13.27 -14.85 8.22
C ASP A 114 -14.77 -14.98 8.50
N SER A 115 -15.21 -16.19 8.84
CA SER A 115 -16.61 -16.50 9.13
C SER A 115 -17.13 -15.82 10.40
N HIS A 116 -16.27 -15.44 11.34
CA HIS A 116 -16.71 -14.72 12.55
C HIS A 116 -16.99 -13.25 12.23
N LYS A 117 -16.19 -12.65 11.34
CA LYS A 117 -16.36 -11.26 10.91
C LYS A 117 -17.27 -11.11 9.70
N GLN A 118 -17.59 -12.22 9.02
CA GLN A 118 -18.33 -12.25 7.76
C GLN A 118 -17.67 -11.33 6.71
N SER A 119 -16.34 -11.37 6.62
CA SER A 119 -15.58 -10.54 5.70
C SER A 119 -14.27 -11.20 5.27
N PHE A 120 -13.68 -10.72 4.17
CA PHE A 120 -12.34 -11.12 3.77
C PHE A 120 -11.27 -10.34 4.54
N ILE A 121 -10.26 -11.06 5.01
CA ILE A 121 -9.01 -10.52 5.52
C ILE A 121 -8.02 -10.50 4.36
N ALA A 122 -7.46 -9.31 4.08
CA ALA A 122 -6.45 -9.10 3.06
C ALA A 122 -5.05 -9.11 3.68
N HIS A 123 -4.08 -9.64 2.94
CA HIS A 123 -2.67 -9.68 3.34
C HIS A 123 -1.75 -9.07 2.27
N PRO A 124 -1.81 -7.75 2.04
CA PRO A 124 -1.04 -7.06 0.98
C PRO A 124 0.46 -6.89 1.30
#